data_AF-A0A4R1Y475-F1
#
_entry.id   AF-A0A4R1Y475-F1
#
_cell.length_a   1.000
_cell.length_b   1.000
_cell.length_c   1.000
_cell.angle_alpha   90.00
_cell.angle_beta   90.00
_cell.angle_gamma   90.00
#
_symmetry.space_group_name_H-M   'P 1'
#
loop_
_entity.id
_entity.type
_entity.pdbx_description
1 polymer ?
#
loop_
_entity_poly.entity_id
_entity_poly.type
_entity_poly.pdbx_seq_one_letter_code
_entity_poly.pdbx_strand_id
1 'polypeptide(L)'
;MIKSKFRNVLFLSGISLSISGCATYNLMENSETKVSMKEKIVLQDQIIAIGRASKPIENFENALVLAGKNNSYLVQPINDEKNPADIFQLMYSQLDLNAVYLIPGYRAPGYSTGEDLLGPKATPSQININLDKIDKTSQAANYYFDIYYIKLSNQVSQSDKKKVLDFGFECANYDLNGKNYLSCKRQINTMITLANQAKNINHIDYKLKTPINIKYSTYTESKNYSRQLFKVFMPVTVVFDIVTSPIQGSLFLLVSAMGTPGGL
;
A
#
# COMPACT_ATOMS: atom_id res chain seq x y z
N MET A 1 25.30 46.61 -49.93
CA MET A 1 24.66 46.84 -48.61
C MET A 1 23.19 46.44 -48.68
N ILE A 2 22.58 46.02 -47.57
CA ILE A 2 21.16 45.58 -47.42
C ILE A 2 20.92 44.07 -47.66
N LYS A 3 21.47 43.21 -46.80
CA LYS A 3 20.99 41.81 -46.66
C LYS A 3 20.96 41.28 -45.21
N SER A 4 21.05 42.17 -44.21
CA SER A 4 21.32 41.79 -42.81
C SER A 4 20.36 42.38 -41.75
N LYS A 5 19.15 42.82 -42.12
CA LYS A 5 18.20 43.37 -41.13
C LYS A 5 16.86 42.63 -40.99
N PHE A 6 16.56 41.66 -41.86
CA PHE A 6 15.27 40.97 -41.84
C PHE A 6 15.22 39.68 -41.00
N ARG A 7 16.36 39.20 -40.48
CA ARG A 7 16.43 37.91 -39.75
C ARG A 7 16.18 38.00 -38.25
N ASN A 8 16.19 39.21 -37.67
CA ASN A 8 16.05 39.40 -36.21
C ASN A 8 14.64 39.77 -35.74
N VAL A 9 13.71 40.07 -36.65
CA VAL A 9 12.33 40.45 -36.28
C VAL A 9 11.39 39.24 -36.20
N LEU A 10 11.71 38.13 -36.89
CA LEU A 10 10.84 36.94 -36.91
C LEU A 10 10.98 36.04 -35.67
N PHE A 11 11.99 36.26 -34.81
CA PHE A 11 12.23 35.42 -33.62
C PHE A 11 11.61 35.96 -32.33
N LEU A 12 11.08 37.19 -32.31
CA LEU A 12 10.48 37.77 -31.10
C LEU A 12 8.95 37.67 -31.03
N SER A 13 8.26 37.30 -32.12
CA SER A 13 6.79 37.17 -32.14
C SER A 13 6.28 35.78 -31.74
N GLY A 14 7.15 34.77 -31.62
CA GLY A 14 6.76 33.39 -31.29
C GLY A 14 6.63 33.08 -29.80
N ILE A 15 7.13 33.93 -28.91
CA ILE A 15 7.18 33.66 -27.46
C ILE A 15 5.93 34.21 -26.73
N SER A 16 5.26 35.21 -27.31
CA SER A 16 4.15 35.92 -26.63
C SER A 16 2.84 35.13 -26.60
N LEU A 17 2.67 34.12 -27.45
CA LEU A 17 1.48 33.25 -27.47
C LEU A 17 1.57 32.07 -26.48
N SER A 18 2.72 31.88 -25.84
CA SER A 18 2.94 30.74 -24.93
C SER A 18 2.64 31.05 -23.46
N ILE A 19 2.40 32.32 -23.11
CA ILE A 19 2.32 32.75 -21.69
C ILE A 19 0.86 32.85 -21.20
N SER A 20 -0.11 33.12 -22.08
CA SER A 20 -1.55 33.16 -21.74
C SER A 20 -2.15 31.78 -21.43
N GLY A 21 -1.57 30.70 -21.99
CA GLY A 21 -2.03 29.34 -21.74
C GLY A 21 -1.86 28.86 -20.29
N CYS A 22 -0.94 29.44 -19.51
CA CYS A 22 -0.62 28.98 -18.17
C CYS A 22 -1.71 29.30 -17.14
N ALA A 23 -2.39 30.44 -17.25
CA ALA A 23 -3.43 30.84 -16.29
C ALA A 23 -4.68 29.96 -16.46
N THR A 24 -5.12 29.76 -17.70
CA THR A 24 -6.27 28.90 -18.03
C THR A 24 -5.99 27.43 -17.70
N TYR A 25 -4.76 26.93 -17.95
CA TYR A 25 -4.36 25.57 -17.58
C TYR A 25 -4.37 25.35 -16.05
N ASN A 26 -3.77 26.25 -15.28
CA ASN A 26 -3.77 26.16 -13.82
C ASN A 26 -5.18 26.27 -13.21
N LEU A 27 -6.09 27.03 -13.84
CA LEU A 27 -7.48 27.13 -13.41
C LEU A 27 -8.26 25.85 -13.72
N MET A 28 -8.06 25.25 -14.90
CA MET A 28 -8.67 23.96 -15.27
C MET A 28 -8.23 22.84 -14.32
N GLU A 29 -6.92 22.70 -14.07
CA GLU A 29 -6.34 21.70 -13.17
C GLU A 29 -6.84 21.89 -11.72
N ASN A 30 -7.03 23.13 -11.26
CA ASN A 30 -7.53 23.40 -9.91
C ASN A 30 -9.07 23.39 -9.78
N SER A 31 -9.81 23.31 -10.88
CA SER A 31 -11.29 23.30 -10.89
C SER A 31 -11.88 21.90 -10.73
N GLU A 32 -11.06 20.86 -10.75
CA GLU A 32 -11.50 19.49 -10.54
C GLU A 32 -11.93 19.26 -9.08
N THR A 33 -13.01 18.47 -8.92
CA THR A 33 -13.53 18.15 -7.59
C THR A 33 -12.53 17.23 -6.90
N LYS A 34 -11.85 17.74 -5.86
CA LYS A 34 -10.94 16.91 -5.08
C LYS A 34 -11.76 15.90 -4.29
N VAL A 35 -11.70 14.65 -4.71
CA VAL A 35 -12.19 13.51 -3.93
C VAL A 35 -11.16 13.21 -2.86
N SER A 36 -11.55 13.33 -1.59
CA SER A 36 -10.72 12.93 -0.46
C SER A 36 -11.39 11.77 0.25
N MET A 37 -10.70 10.64 0.30
CA MET A 37 -11.08 9.52 1.15
C MET A 37 -10.56 9.79 2.57
N LYS A 38 -11.46 9.80 3.55
CA LYS A 38 -11.10 9.83 4.97
C LYS A 38 -11.21 8.42 5.53
N GLU A 39 -10.11 7.92 6.08
CA GLU A 39 -10.10 6.65 6.81
C GLU A 39 -10.70 6.85 8.21
N LYS A 40 -11.65 6.00 8.59
CA LYS A 40 -12.15 5.87 9.96
C LYS A 40 -11.76 4.49 10.48
N ILE A 41 -10.98 4.47 11.55
CA ILE A 41 -10.60 3.24 12.25
C ILE A 41 -11.79 2.79 13.11
N VAL A 42 -12.25 1.56 12.88
CA VAL A 42 -13.38 0.95 13.61
C VAL A 42 -12.88 0.05 14.72
N LEU A 43 -11.83 -0.72 14.46
CA LEU A 43 -11.18 -1.59 15.44
C LEU A 43 -9.67 -1.56 15.22
N GLN A 44 -8.92 -1.55 16.31
CA GLN A 44 -7.48 -1.73 16.31
C GLN A 44 -7.08 -2.64 17.46
N ASP A 45 -6.22 -3.60 17.17
CA ASP A 45 -5.68 -4.53 18.16
C ASP A 45 -4.25 -4.92 17.80
N GLN A 46 -3.60 -5.64 18.72
CA GLN A 46 -2.28 -6.22 18.54
C GLN A 46 -2.33 -7.71 18.86
N ILE A 47 -2.05 -8.52 17.84
CA ILE A 47 -1.89 -9.97 17.92
C ILE A 47 -0.54 -10.28 18.52
N ILE A 48 -0.54 -11.12 19.56
CA ILE A 48 0.65 -11.43 20.37
C ILE A 48 0.97 -12.92 20.42
N ALA A 49 0.04 -13.79 20.01
CA ALA A 49 0.22 -15.23 20.06
C ALA A 49 -0.58 -15.94 18.96
N ILE A 50 -0.16 -17.16 18.66
CA ILE A 50 -0.85 -18.06 17.73
C ILE A 50 -1.13 -19.37 18.46
N GLY A 51 -2.33 -19.91 18.28
CA GLY A 51 -2.71 -21.20 18.84
C GLY A 51 -3.76 -21.91 18.02
N ARG A 52 -4.33 -22.95 18.63
CA ARG A 52 -5.49 -23.69 18.15
C ARG A 52 -6.56 -23.69 19.23
N ALA A 53 -7.82 -23.83 18.84
CA ALA A 53 -8.89 -23.99 19.80
C ALA A 53 -8.71 -25.31 20.56
N SER A 54 -8.92 -25.30 21.88
CA SER A 54 -8.85 -26.51 22.71
C SER A 54 -10.03 -27.46 22.49
N LYS A 55 -11.11 -26.94 21.88
CA LYS A 55 -12.28 -27.67 21.41
C LYS A 55 -12.62 -27.16 20.01
N PRO A 56 -13.12 -28.03 19.11
CA PRO A 56 -13.63 -27.57 17.82
C PRO A 56 -14.66 -26.45 18.01
N ILE A 57 -14.51 -25.40 17.22
CA ILE A 57 -15.50 -24.31 17.12
C ILE A 57 -16.31 -24.62 15.87
N GLU A 58 -17.64 -24.66 15.99
CA GLU A 58 -18.53 -24.98 14.87
C GLU A 58 -18.28 -24.03 13.69
N ASN A 59 -18.10 -24.60 12.50
CA ASN A 59 -17.71 -23.92 11.25
C ASN A 59 -16.26 -23.39 11.21
N PHE A 60 -15.49 -23.59 12.27
CA PHE A 60 -14.11 -23.13 12.45
C PHE A 60 -13.20 -24.23 13.03
N GLU A 61 -13.50 -25.50 12.78
CA GLU A 61 -12.92 -26.65 13.47
C GLU A 61 -11.39 -26.71 13.31
N ASN A 62 -10.89 -26.30 12.14
CA ASN A 62 -9.47 -26.31 11.80
C ASN A 62 -8.81 -24.92 11.87
N ALA A 63 -9.51 -23.91 12.38
CA ALA A 63 -9.01 -22.55 12.37
C ALA A 63 -7.74 -22.39 13.21
N LEU A 64 -6.79 -21.63 12.66
CA LEU A 64 -5.71 -21.04 13.43
C LEU A 64 -6.28 -19.90 14.27
N VAL A 65 -5.95 -19.86 15.56
CA VAL A 65 -6.38 -18.78 16.45
C VAL A 65 -5.24 -17.77 16.57
N LEU A 66 -5.47 -16.55 16.09
CA LEU A 66 -4.61 -15.40 16.37
C LEU A 66 -5.13 -14.70 17.63
N ALA A 67 -4.36 -14.75 18.71
CA ALA A 67 -4.76 -14.15 19.98
C ALA A 67 -4.24 -12.71 20.09
N GLY A 68 -5.17 -11.77 20.08
CA GLY A 68 -4.95 -10.35 20.32
C GLY A 68 -4.98 -9.96 21.78
N LYS A 69 -4.56 -8.74 22.08
CA LYS A 69 -4.66 -8.18 23.43
C LYS A 69 -6.12 -8.04 23.85
N ASN A 70 -6.99 -7.62 22.93
CA ASN A 70 -8.40 -7.34 23.23
C ASN A 70 -9.37 -8.34 22.59
N ASN A 71 -9.04 -8.87 21.41
CA ASN A 71 -9.89 -9.78 20.65
C ASN A 71 -9.13 -11.03 20.21
N SER A 72 -9.80 -11.95 19.56
CA SER A 72 -9.15 -13.04 18.85
C SER A 72 -9.64 -13.12 17.42
N TYR A 73 -8.91 -13.82 16.58
CA TYR A 73 -9.22 -13.93 15.17
C TYR A 73 -9.07 -15.37 14.73
N LEU A 74 -10.12 -15.90 14.10
CA LEU A 74 -10.14 -17.24 13.54
C LEU A 74 -9.68 -17.14 12.08
N VAL A 75 -8.62 -17.87 11.75
CA VAL A 75 -8.03 -17.86 10.41
C VAL A 75 -8.17 -19.24 9.80
N GLN A 76 -8.90 -19.31 8.69
CA GLN A 76 -9.09 -20.54 7.92
C GLN A 76 -8.43 -20.39 6.56
N PRO A 77 -7.83 -21.45 6.01
CA PRO A 77 -7.39 -21.43 4.62
C PRO A 77 -8.62 -21.38 3.72
N ILE A 78 -8.51 -20.70 2.59
CA ILE A 78 -9.46 -20.90 1.50
C ILE A 78 -9.14 -22.26 0.90
N ASN A 79 -10.09 -23.20 0.99
CA ASN A 79 -9.87 -24.59 0.64
C ASN A 79 -9.63 -24.74 -0.88
N ASP A 80 -8.44 -25.23 -1.24
CA ASP A 80 -8.06 -25.54 -2.62
C ASP A 80 -7.08 -26.74 -2.64
N GLU A 81 -6.74 -27.24 -3.84
CA GLU A 81 -5.85 -28.41 -3.99
C GLU A 81 -4.49 -28.24 -3.30
N LYS A 82 -4.00 -26.99 -3.20
CA LYS A 82 -2.74 -26.69 -2.54
C LYS A 82 -2.95 -26.49 -1.04
N ASN A 83 -4.08 -25.92 -0.62
CA ASN A 83 -4.38 -25.49 0.74
C ASN A 83 -5.57 -26.28 1.32
N PRO A 84 -5.35 -27.52 1.82
CA PRO A 84 -6.42 -28.26 2.46
C PRO A 84 -6.90 -27.56 3.73
N ALA A 85 -8.16 -27.79 4.09
CA ALA A 85 -8.82 -27.11 5.22
C ALA A 85 -8.09 -27.26 6.58
N ASP A 86 -7.31 -28.33 6.76
CA ASP A 86 -6.57 -28.66 7.98
C ASP A 86 -5.09 -28.24 7.94
N ILE A 87 -4.64 -27.55 6.90
CA ILE A 87 -3.21 -27.25 6.67
C ILE A 87 -2.57 -26.55 7.87
N PHE A 88 -3.28 -25.63 8.55
CA PHE A 88 -2.76 -24.96 9.73
C PHE A 88 -2.58 -25.91 10.93
N GLN A 89 -3.48 -26.88 11.12
CA GLN A 89 -3.35 -27.88 12.19
C GLN A 89 -2.17 -28.82 11.90
N LEU A 90 -2.01 -29.22 10.65
CA LEU A 90 -0.88 -30.05 10.22
C LEU A 90 0.45 -29.31 10.40
N MET A 91 0.54 -28.06 9.95
CA MET A 91 1.73 -27.23 10.16
C MET A 91 2.02 -27.02 11.65
N TYR A 92 0.99 -26.72 12.46
CA TYR A 92 1.14 -26.49 13.90
C TYR A 92 1.66 -27.72 14.66
N SER A 93 1.28 -28.92 14.22
CA SER A 93 1.66 -30.18 14.88
C SER A 93 2.97 -30.78 14.38
N GLN A 94 3.38 -30.48 13.14
CA GLN A 94 4.53 -31.16 12.51
C GLN A 94 5.77 -30.28 12.34
N LEU A 95 5.60 -28.95 12.31
CA LEU A 95 6.71 -28.00 12.17
C LEU A 95 7.22 -27.51 13.52
N ASP A 96 8.51 -27.17 13.55
CA ASP A 96 9.12 -26.45 14.69
C ASP A 96 8.61 -25.01 14.70
N LEU A 97 7.60 -24.73 15.54
CA LEU A 97 6.97 -23.41 15.63
C LEU A 97 7.96 -22.29 15.99
N ASN A 98 9.07 -22.61 16.68
CA ASN A 98 10.10 -21.61 16.98
C ASN A 98 10.84 -21.13 15.72
N ALA A 99 10.78 -21.89 14.63
CA ALA A 99 11.30 -21.51 13.32
C ALA A 99 10.22 -20.91 12.40
N VAL A 100 8.94 -20.93 12.78
CA VAL A 100 7.84 -20.40 11.96
C VAL A 100 7.59 -18.92 12.25
N TYR A 101 7.35 -18.15 11.20
CA TYR A 101 6.99 -16.73 11.25
C TYR A 101 5.76 -16.50 10.38
N LEU A 102 4.80 -15.75 10.89
CA LEU A 102 3.60 -15.36 10.16
C LEU A 102 3.71 -13.90 9.74
N ILE A 103 3.67 -13.62 8.43
CA ILE A 103 3.70 -12.27 7.89
C ILE A 103 2.39 -12.00 7.12
N PRO A 104 1.67 -10.95 7.49
CA PRO A 104 0.58 -10.40 6.70
C PRO A 104 1.01 -10.07 5.26
N GLY A 105 0.39 -10.72 4.28
CA GLY A 105 0.70 -10.63 2.86
C GLY A 105 0.01 -9.44 2.17
N TYR A 106 0.62 -8.26 2.27
CA TYR A 106 0.52 -7.20 1.26
C TYR A 106 1.77 -6.31 1.35
N ARG A 107 2.94 -6.90 1.08
CA ARG A 107 4.14 -6.11 0.76
C ARG A 107 4.37 -6.24 -0.74
N ALA A 108 4.66 -5.11 -1.37
CA ALA A 108 5.01 -5.05 -2.79
C ALA A 108 6.07 -6.11 -3.12
N PRO A 109 6.10 -6.66 -4.36
CA PRO A 109 7.14 -7.58 -4.76
C PRO A 109 8.52 -6.94 -4.57
N GLY A 110 9.31 -7.53 -3.66
CA GLY A 110 10.61 -7.04 -3.23
C GLY A 110 10.63 -6.67 -1.73
N TYR A 111 11.53 -7.30 -0.97
CA TYR A 111 11.87 -6.97 0.43
C TYR A 111 10.92 -7.47 1.53
N SER A 112 10.80 -8.80 1.62
CA SER A 112 10.94 -9.44 2.94
C SER A 112 12.15 -10.35 2.86
N THR A 113 13.33 -9.78 3.09
CA THR A 113 14.54 -10.58 3.27
C THR A 113 14.51 -11.19 4.67
N GLY A 114 15.28 -12.24 4.92
CA GLY A 114 15.43 -12.77 6.27
C GLY A 114 15.91 -11.73 7.29
N GLU A 115 16.48 -10.60 6.85
CA GLU A 115 16.80 -9.44 7.67
C GLU A 115 15.58 -8.75 8.27
N ASP A 116 14.46 -8.67 7.53
CA ASP A 116 13.23 -8.03 8.04
C ASP A 116 12.57 -8.85 9.15
N LEU A 117 12.91 -10.14 9.24
CA LEU A 117 12.36 -11.08 10.22
C LEU A 117 13.30 -11.39 11.38
N LEU A 118 14.60 -11.46 11.10
CA LEU A 118 15.64 -11.81 12.08
C LEU A 118 16.47 -10.61 12.55
N GLY A 119 16.41 -9.48 11.84
CA GLY A 119 17.22 -8.31 12.12
C GLY A 119 16.68 -7.46 13.27
N PRO A 120 17.53 -6.60 13.85
CA PRO A 120 17.15 -5.69 14.95
C PRO A 120 16.11 -4.64 14.57
N LYS A 121 15.86 -4.47 13.26
CA LYS A 121 14.86 -3.54 12.70
C LYS A 121 13.56 -4.24 12.29
N ALA A 122 13.32 -5.47 12.74
CA ALA A 122 12.08 -6.17 12.44
C ALA A 122 10.87 -5.31 12.85
N THR A 123 10.13 -4.81 11.86
CA THR A 123 9.00 -3.93 12.08
C THR A 123 7.76 -4.76 12.41
N PRO A 124 6.91 -4.32 13.35
CA PRO A 124 5.62 -4.95 13.58
C PRO A 124 4.84 -4.98 12.27
N SER A 125 4.43 -6.17 11.87
CA SER A 125 3.62 -6.29 10.65
C SER A 125 2.20 -5.79 10.90
N GLN A 126 1.50 -5.42 9.83
CA GLN A 126 0.16 -4.85 9.94
C GLN A 126 -0.83 -5.56 9.02
N ILE A 127 -1.93 -6.04 9.59
CA ILE A 127 -3.12 -6.50 8.88
C ILE A 127 -4.07 -5.31 8.76
N ASN A 128 -4.43 -4.94 7.53
CA ASN A 128 -5.39 -3.89 7.24
C ASN A 128 -6.61 -4.50 6.56
N ILE A 129 -7.76 -4.44 7.24
CA ILE A 129 -9.02 -4.95 6.77
C ILE A 129 -9.94 -3.76 6.46
N ASN A 130 -10.28 -3.60 5.19
CA ASN A 130 -11.24 -2.58 4.75
C ASN A 130 -12.65 -3.17 4.78
N LEU A 131 -13.45 -2.72 5.73
CA LEU A 131 -14.83 -3.17 5.94
C LEU A 131 -15.76 -2.87 4.76
N ASP A 132 -15.46 -1.84 3.95
CA ASP A 132 -16.28 -1.49 2.78
C ASP A 132 -16.12 -2.49 1.62
N LYS A 133 -15.06 -3.31 1.67
CA LYS A 133 -14.78 -4.36 0.67
C LYS A 133 -15.24 -5.74 1.12
N ILE A 134 -15.71 -5.88 2.36
CA ILE A 134 -16.22 -7.14 2.89
C ILE A 134 -17.71 -7.22 2.58
N ASP A 135 -18.17 -8.42 2.23
CA ASP A 135 -19.60 -8.67 2.17
C ASP A 135 -20.19 -8.45 3.58
N LYS A 136 -21.12 -7.48 3.70
CA LYS A 136 -21.73 -7.06 4.97
C LYS A 136 -22.38 -8.22 5.74
N THR A 137 -22.65 -9.35 5.08
CA THR A 137 -23.22 -10.55 5.70
C THR A 137 -22.17 -11.44 6.38
N SER A 138 -20.89 -11.32 6.03
CA SER A 138 -19.81 -12.12 6.59
C SER A 138 -18.88 -11.26 7.45
N GLN A 139 -18.65 -11.62 8.71
CA GLN A 139 -17.62 -10.98 9.55
C GLN A 139 -16.19 -11.45 9.17
N ALA A 140 -16.02 -11.93 7.94
CA ALA A 140 -14.83 -12.60 7.45
C ALA A 140 -14.19 -11.79 6.32
N ALA A 141 -12.89 -11.55 6.40
CA ALA A 141 -12.12 -10.86 5.39
C ALA A 141 -11.14 -11.82 4.70
N ASN A 142 -11.11 -11.78 3.37
CA ASN A 142 -10.05 -12.46 2.61
C ASN A 142 -8.71 -11.77 2.86
N TYR A 143 -7.68 -12.55 3.17
CA TYR A 143 -6.35 -12.05 3.47
C TYR A 143 -5.28 -13.07 3.10
N TYR A 144 -4.14 -12.60 2.59
CA TYR A 144 -3.01 -13.48 2.30
C TYR A 144 -2.06 -13.48 3.49
N PHE A 145 -1.54 -14.64 3.86
CA PHE A 145 -0.43 -14.77 4.78
C PHE A 145 0.77 -15.39 4.09
N ASP A 146 1.92 -14.76 4.25
CA ASP A 146 3.19 -15.39 3.96
C ASP A 146 3.69 -16.07 5.24
N ILE A 147 3.83 -17.39 5.18
CA ILE A 147 4.39 -18.21 6.24
C ILE A 147 5.84 -18.47 5.91
N TYR A 148 6.72 -18.15 6.84
CA TYR A 148 8.15 -18.41 6.71
C TYR A 148 8.58 -19.47 7.71
N TYR A 149 9.40 -20.41 7.27
CA TYR A 149 10.18 -21.29 8.13
C TYR A 149 11.65 -20.89 8.00
N ILE A 150 12.23 -20.37 9.09
CA ILE A 150 13.58 -19.83 9.11
C ILE A 150 14.38 -20.48 10.24
N LYS A 151 15.47 -21.14 9.87
CA LYS A 151 16.35 -21.85 10.81
C LYS A 151 17.79 -21.82 10.30
N LEU A 152 18.77 -21.83 11.21
CA LEU A 152 20.18 -21.91 10.82
C LEU A 152 20.44 -23.17 10.02
N SER A 153 21.14 -23.08 8.89
CA SER A 153 21.30 -24.21 7.96
C SER A 153 21.95 -25.43 8.62
N ASN A 154 22.85 -25.22 9.60
CA ASN A 154 23.49 -26.30 10.37
C ASN A 154 22.58 -26.94 11.44
N GLN A 155 21.42 -26.36 11.73
CA GLN A 155 20.41 -26.87 12.66
C GLN A 155 19.22 -27.50 11.93
N VAL A 156 19.18 -27.45 10.60
CA VAL A 156 18.11 -28.06 9.81
C VAL A 156 18.43 -29.53 9.58
N SER A 157 17.62 -30.41 10.17
CA SER A 157 17.69 -31.84 9.88
C SER A 157 17.15 -32.15 8.47
N GLN A 158 17.55 -33.28 7.87
CA GLN A 158 16.95 -33.73 6.60
C GLN A 158 15.44 -33.97 6.74
N SER A 159 14.99 -34.39 7.93
CA SER A 159 13.56 -34.55 8.23
C SER A 159 12.83 -33.21 8.21
N ASP A 160 13.39 -32.17 8.82
CA ASP A 160 12.84 -30.81 8.82
C ASP A 160 12.69 -30.30 7.39
N LYS A 161 13.77 -30.44 6.60
CA LYS A 161 13.78 -30.01 5.19
C LYS A 161 12.71 -30.73 4.38
N LYS A 162 12.60 -32.06 4.54
CA LYS A 162 11.57 -32.85 3.85
C LYS A 162 10.16 -32.41 4.26
N LYS A 163 9.86 -32.26 5.55
CA LYS A 163 8.54 -31.81 6.02
C LYS A 163 8.15 -30.47 5.42
N VAL A 164 9.05 -29.49 5.47
CA VAL A 164 8.78 -28.14 4.96
C VAL A 164 8.53 -28.15 3.44
N LEU A 165 9.26 -28.98 2.69
CA LEU A 165 9.01 -29.17 1.25
C LEU A 165 7.71 -29.94 0.96
N ASP A 166 7.38 -30.96 1.76
CA ASP A 166 6.13 -31.73 1.64
C ASP A 166 4.91 -30.83 1.93
N PHE A 167 5.07 -29.83 2.81
CA PHE A 167 4.12 -28.73 3.00
C PHE A 167 4.21 -27.67 1.89
N GLY A 168 4.86 -27.91 0.76
CA GLY A 168 4.87 -27.02 -0.41
C GLY A 168 5.51 -25.65 -0.18
N PHE A 169 6.45 -25.53 0.77
CA PHE A 169 7.24 -24.31 0.90
C PHE A 169 8.35 -24.27 -0.16
N GLU A 170 8.63 -23.05 -0.65
CA GLU A 170 9.76 -22.77 -1.53
C GLU A 170 10.95 -22.32 -0.69
N CYS A 171 12.06 -23.06 -0.76
CA CYS A 171 13.22 -22.85 0.10
C CYS A 171 14.41 -22.26 -0.65
N ALA A 172 15.07 -21.29 -0.01
CA ALA A 172 16.35 -20.73 -0.42
C ALA A 172 17.28 -20.61 0.78
N ASN A 173 18.59 -20.70 0.54
CA ASN A 173 19.58 -20.35 1.55
C ASN A 173 19.93 -18.86 1.45
N TYR A 174 20.17 -18.22 2.59
CA TYR A 174 20.69 -16.86 2.62
C TYR A 174 21.70 -16.71 3.76
N ASP A 175 22.70 -15.86 3.55
CA ASP A 175 23.64 -15.47 4.60
C ASP A 175 23.16 -14.19 5.28
N LEU A 176 23.21 -14.17 6.61
CA LEU A 176 22.99 -12.97 7.40
C LEU A 176 24.05 -12.89 8.49
N ASN A 177 24.94 -11.89 8.37
CA ASN A 177 26.05 -11.65 9.28
C ASN A 177 26.98 -12.88 9.42
N GLY A 178 27.30 -13.55 8.31
CA GLY A 178 28.19 -14.72 8.29
C GLY A 178 27.55 -15.99 8.83
N LYS A 179 26.23 -15.99 9.00
CA LYS A 179 25.43 -17.16 9.38
C LYS A 179 24.52 -17.53 8.21
N ASN A 180 24.63 -18.78 7.77
CA ASN A 180 23.74 -19.34 6.76
C ASN A 180 22.43 -19.81 7.39
N TYR A 181 21.33 -19.41 6.78
CA TYR A 181 19.98 -19.80 7.15
C TYR A 181 19.28 -20.47 5.97
N LEU A 182 18.46 -21.48 6.27
CA LEU A 182 17.42 -21.94 5.36
C LEU A 182 16.19 -21.07 5.59
N SER A 183 15.74 -20.35 4.55
CA SER A 183 14.45 -19.67 4.51
C SER A 183 13.53 -20.43 3.59
N CYS A 184 12.38 -20.85 4.09
CA CYS A 184 11.33 -21.43 3.27
C CYS A 184 10.09 -20.57 3.37
N LYS A 185 9.48 -20.22 2.25
CA LYS A 185 8.29 -19.38 2.17
C LYS A 185 7.12 -20.17 1.59
N ARG A 186 5.93 -19.98 2.15
CA ARG A 186 4.68 -20.41 1.56
C ARG A 186 3.62 -19.33 1.74
N GLN A 187 2.93 -18.98 0.67
CA GLN A 187 1.78 -18.09 0.73
C GLN A 187 0.49 -18.89 0.85
N ILE A 188 -0.40 -18.48 1.75
CA ILE A 188 -1.72 -19.08 1.95
C ILE A 188 -2.77 -17.99 1.88
N ASN A 189 -3.79 -18.20 1.05
CA ASN A 189 -4.97 -17.35 1.04
C ASN A 189 -5.92 -17.81 2.14
N THR A 190 -6.44 -16.86 2.92
CA THR A 190 -7.18 -17.15 4.14
C THR A 190 -8.42 -16.28 4.28
N MET A 191 -9.35 -16.74 5.11
CA MET A 191 -10.41 -15.93 5.67
C MET A 191 -10.11 -15.66 7.14
N ILE A 192 -10.09 -14.38 7.51
CA ILE A 192 -9.93 -13.92 8.90
C ILE A 192 -11.29 -13.48 9.43
N THR A 193 -11.75 -14.11 10.51
CA THR A 193 -13.01 -13.79 11.18
C THR A 193 -12.74 -13.25 12.58
N LEU A 194 -13.38 -12.12 12.94
CA LEU A 194 -13.31 -11.57 14.29
C LEU A 194 -13.99 -12.51 15.29
N ALA A 195 -13.36 -12.73 16.43
CA ALA A 195 -13.87 -13.56 17.51
C ALA A 195 -13.64 -12.90 18.88
N ASN A 196 -14.38 -13.40 19.87
CA ASN A 196 -14.20 -12.99 21.26
C ASN A 196 -12.79 -13.35 21.75
N GLN A 197 -12.29 -12.57 22.70
CA GLN A 197 -10.97 -12.77 23.31
C GLN A 197 -10.78 -14.21 23.81
N ALA A 198 -9.64 -14.81 23.45
CA ALA A 198 -9.25 -16.11 23.96
C ALA A 198 -9.10 -16.08 25.48
N LYS A 199 -9.77 -17.02 26.16
CA LYS A 199 -9.54 -17.28 27.58
C LYS A 199 -8.13 -17.84 27.76
N ASN A 200 -7.46 -17.49 28.85
CA ASN A 200 -6.14 -18.02 29.21
C ASN A 200 -5.03 -17.68 28.21
N ILE A 201 -5.02 -16.47 27.65
CA ILE A 201 -3.97 -16.02 26.69
C ILE A 201 -2.54 -16.20 27.21
N ASN A 202 -2.35 -16.15 28.54
CA ASN A 202 -1.07 -16.37 29.20
C ASN A 202 -0.54 -17.81 29.10
N HIS A 203 -1.41 -18.78 28.78
CA HIS A 203 -1.12 -20.20 28.66
C HIS A 203 -1.07 -20.66 27.18
N ILE A 204 -1.09 -19.74 26.22
CA ILE A 204 -0.92 -20.11 24.81
C ILE A 204 0.55 -20.47 24.57
N ASP A 205 0.77 -21.66 24.03
CA ASP A 205 2.09 -22.26 23.86
C ASP A 205 3.03 -21.42 23.00
N TYR A 206 2.49 -20.76 21.97
CA TYR A 206 3.30 -20.01 21.02
C TYR A 206 2.99 -18.50 21.04
N LYS A 207 3.95 -17.74 21.59
CA LYS A 207 3.96 -16.28 21.52
C LYS A 207 4.71 -15.84 20.27
N LEU A 208 4.14 -14.86 19.57
CA LEU A 208 4.78 -14.26 18.41
C LEU A 208 6.07 -13.56 18.85
N LYS A 209 7.15 -13.76 18.09
CA LYS A 209 8.42 -13.04 18.29
C LYS A 209 8.24 -11.53 18.06
N THR A 210 7.44 -11.18 17.07
CA THR A 210 7.05 -9.80 16.77
C THR A 210 5.52 -9.71 16.74
N PRO A 211 4.91 -8.84 17.56
CA PRO A 211 3.48 -8.64 17.51
C PRO A 211 3.01 -8.14 16.13
N ILE A 212 1.80 -8.52 15.74
CA ILE A 212 1.17 -8.09 14.49
C ILE A 212 0.05 -7.12 14.85
N ASN A 213 0.09 -5.90 14.32
CA ASN A 213 -1.00 -4.96 14.47
C ASN A 213 -2.12 -5.32 13.51
N ILE A 214 -3.37 -5.23 13.95
CA ILE A 214 -4.54 -5.45 13.09
C ILE A 214 -5.46 -4.23 13.19
N LYS A 215 -5.91 -3.75 12.03
CA LYS A 215 -6.76 -2.56 11.90
C LYS A 215 -7.92 -2.86 10.96
N TYR A 216 -9.14 -2.63 11.45
CA TYR A 216 -10.35 -2.60 10.64
C TYR A 216 -10.73 -1.15 10.40
N SER A 217 -10.89 -0.77 9.13
CA SER A 217 -11.26 0.59 8.75
C SER A 217 -12.36 0.63 7.70
N THR A 218 -13.08 1.75 7.68
CA THR A 218 -14.01 2.15 6.63
C THR A 218 -13.53 3.49 6.06
N TYR A 219 -13.86 3.76 4.81
CA TYR A 219 -13.49 4.95 4.06
C TYR A 219 -14.75 5.72 3.71
N THR A 220 -14.81 6.97 4.14
CA THR A 220 -15.87 7.87 3.70
C THR A 220 -15.33 8.76 2.60
N GLU A 221 -15.99 8.75 1.45
CA GLU A 221 -15.70 9.67 0.37
C GLU A 221 -16.25 11.05 0.72
N SER A 222 -15.38 12.05 0.75
CA SER A 222 -15.79 13.45 0.87
C SER A 222 -15.41 14.18 -0.42
N LYS A 223 -16.42 14.77 -1.07
CA LYS A 223 -16.24 15.61 -2.26
C LYS A 223 -16.15 17.05 -1.83
N ASN A 224 -15.01 17.69 -2.07
CA ASN A 224 -14.87 19.11 -1.81
C ASN A 224 -15.25 19.91 -3.06
N TYR A 225 -16.46 20.47 -3.04
CA TYR A 225 -17.02 21.31 -4.11
C TYR A 225 -16.52 22.75 -4.10
N SER A 226 -15.73 23.18 -3.11
CA SER A 226 -15.23 24.57 -3.04
C SER A 226 -14.42 24.98 -4.27
N ARG A 227 -13.79 24.00 -4.93
CA ARG A 227 -13.05 24.20 -6.18
C ARG A 227 -13.93 24.37 -7.42
N GLN A 228 -15.20 23.98 -7.36
CA GLN A 228 -16.16 24.27 -8.43
C GLN A 228 -16.56 25.74 -8.49
N LEU A 229 -16.40 26.50 -7.40
CA LEU A 229 -16.60 27.96 -7.44
C LEU A 229 -15.66 28.64 -8.44
N PHE A 230 -14.46 28.08 -8.69
CA PHE A 230 -13.55 28.59 -9.73
C PHE A 230 -14.11 28.41 -11.15
N LYS A 231 -15.00 27.43 -11.39
CA LYS A 231 -15.67 27.27 -12.70
C LYS A 231 -16.63 28.42 -13.01
N VAL A 232 -17.19 29.06 -11.99
CA VAL A 232 -18.05 30.25 -12.15
C VAL A 232 -17.25 31.43 -12.72
N PHE A 233 -15.95 31.48 -12.46
CA PHE A 233 -15.04 32.52 -12.96
C PHE A 233 -14.35 32.18 -14.30
N MET A 234 -14.53 30.96 -14.84
CA MET A 234 -13.97 30.56 -16.15
C MET A 234 -14.36 31.51 -17.30
N PRO A 235 -15.61 32.02 -17.41
CA PRO A 235 -15.95 32.97 -18.46
C PRO A 235 -15.16 34.28 -18.35
N VAL A 236 -14.79 34.70 -17.14
CA VAL A 236 -14.07 35.95 -16.90
C VAL A 236 -12.58 35.81 -17.25
N THR A 237 -11.97 34.65 -17.02
CA THR A 237 -10.56 34.42 -17.34
C THR A 237 -10.32 34.23 -18.84
N VAL A 238 -11.23 33.56 -19.55
CA VAL A 238 -11.17 33.43 -21.03
C VAL A 238 -11.32 34.79 -21.71
N VAL A 239 -12.16 35.68 -21.16
CA VAL A 239 -12.31 37.05 -21.67
C VAL A 239 -11.11 37.92 -21.31
N PHE A 240 -10.48 37.74 -20.14
CA PHE A 240 -9.23 38.44 -19.82
C PHE A 240 -8.12 38.11 -20.82
N ASP A 241 -7.91 36.84 -21.16
CA ASP A 241 -6.92 36.43 -22.18
C ASP A 241 -7.22 36.99 -23.59
N ILE A 242 -8.51 37.17 -23.94
CA ILE A 242 -8.93 37.75 -25.22
C ILE A 242 -8.83 39.29 -25.23
N VAL A 243 -9.09 39.97 -24.11
CA VAL A 243 -9.12 41.44 -24.04
C VAL A 243 -7.73 42.04 -23.73
N THR A 244 -6.82 41.29 -23.10
CA THR A 244 -5.43 41.76 -22.91
C THR A 244 -4.55 41.65 -24.16
N SER A 245 -5.06 41.07 -25.25
CA SER A 245 -4.44 41.05 -26.58
C SER A 245 -5.24 41.97 -27.52
N PRO A 246 -5.06 43.31 -27.46
CA PRO A 246 -4.27 43.98 -28.50
C PRO A 246 -3.60 45.31 -28.06
N ILE A 247 -3.21 45.48 -26.79
CA ILE A 247 -2.57 46.75 -26.35
C ILE A 247 -1.03 46.71 -26.51
N GLN A 248 -0.41 45.54 -26.58
CA GLN A 248 1.04 45.46 -26.83
C GLN A 248 1.43 45.64 -28.30
N GLY A 249 0.47 45.61 -29.24
CA GLY A 249 0.71 45.90 -30.65
C GLY A 249 0.66 47.40 -31.02
N SER A 250 -0.06 48.23 -30.27
CA SER A 250 -0.23 49.66 -30.58
C SER A 250 0.83 50.55 -29.95
N LEU A 251 1.46 50.16 -28.83
CA LEU A 251 2.57 50.91 -28.25
C LEU A 251 3.85 50.82 -29.09
N PHE A 252 4.03 49.73 -29.86
CA PHE A 252 5.17 49.56 -30.76
C PHE A 252 5.05 50.36 -32.07
N LEU A 253 3.82 50.74 -32.47
CA LEU A 253 3.58 51.58 -33.64
C LEU A 253 3.66 53.09 -33.34
N LEU A 254 3.53 53.51 -32.08
CA LEU A 254 3.71 54.91 -31.68
C LEU A 254 5.19 55.31 -31.53
N VAL A 255 6.06 54.39 -31.13
CA VAL A 255 7.51 54.66 -31.01
C VAL A 255 8.24 54.62 -32.37
N SER A 256 7.64 54.01 -33.40
CA SER A 256 8.20 53.97 -34.76
C SER A 256 7.74 55.14 -35.66
N ALA A 257 6.79 55.97 -35.20
CA ALA A 257 6.32 57.17 -35.89
C ALA A 257 7.00 58.48 -35.42
N MET A 258 7.73 58.46 -34.30
CA MET A 258 8.56 59.58 -33.86
C MET A 258 10.00 59.35 -34.32
N GLY A 259 10.34 59.97 -35.44
CA GLY A 259 11.64 59.87 -36.09
C GLY A 259 12.80 60.22 -35.15
N THR A 260 13.88 59.45 -35.28
CA THR A 260 15.22 59.83 -34.83
C THR A 260 15.61 61.19 -35.44
N PRO A 261 15.94 62.22 -34.65
CA PRO A 261 16.66 63.37 -35.15
C PRO A 261 18.15 63.01 -35.30
N GLY A 262 18.68 63.21 -36.50
CA GLY A 262 20.04 63.70 -36.77
C GLY A 262 21.25 62.91 -36.25
N GLY A 263 22.07 62.42 -37.19
CA GLY A 263 23.48 62.13 -36.92
C GLY A 263 24.36 63.38 -36.94
N LEU A 264 25.63 63.15 -36.59
CA LEU A 264 26.77 64.04 -36.31
C LEU A 264 26.82 64.59 -34.88
#